data_AF-A0ABD0SQX4-F1
#
_entry.id   AF-A0ABD0SQX4-F1
#
_cell.length_a   1.000
_cell.length_b   1.000
_cell.length_c   1.000
_cell.angle_alpha   90.00
_cell.angle_beta   90.00
_cell.angle_gamma   90.00
#
_symmetry.space_group_name_H-M   'P 1'
#
loop_
_entity.id
_entity.type
_entity.pdbx_description
1 polymer ?
#
loop_
_entity_poly.entity_id
_entity_poly.type
_entity_poly.pdbx_seq_one_letter_code
_entity_poly.pdbx_strand_id
1 'polypeptide(L)'
;MDLLDSILGSMQAPPAASEAQKNAMKKQKEAMERKKKEEKNMVNKFRKRVEEKVINFIKEGSKAYLQFEPMDQMYRAIIREIAETAGLQVFSFGQEGIDRYAVVYTKEKGPSQDELTVRRAGGIWDEEKAAEMAQKHAEMQKQAALESEEDKNRKRKHGKNNELSGTFYKEKYAHLIGHDAAVKAAQKTNMNKSYGEVPSENKKDQRSIEQTMADIRAKKMKKAESDKGNLENVDT
;
A
#
# COMPACT_ATOMS: atom_id res chain seq x y z
N MET A 1 21.36 47.98 -31.16
CA MET A 1 22.17 46.85 -31.68
C MET A 1 22.35 45.90 -30.52
N ASP A 2 22.02 44.63 -30.74
CA ASP A 2 22.00 43.61 -29.69
C ASP A 2 23.42 43.06 -29.49
N LEU A 3 23.98 43.24 -28.29
CA LEU A 3 25.38 42.94 -27.97
C LEU A 3 25.67 41.44 -28.13
N LEU A 4 24.69 40.60 -27.84
CA LEU A 4 24.80 39.15 -27.98
C LEU A 4 24.91 38.73 -29.45
N ASP A 5 24.20 39.42 -30.35
CA ASP A 5 24.25 39.16 -31.79
C ASP A 5 25.60 39.60 -32.39
N SER A 6 26.18 40.69 -31.86
CA SER A 6 27.53 41.14 -32.24
C SER A 6 28.63 40.20 -31.74
N ILE A 7 28.44 39.56 -30.57
CA ILE A 7 29.36 38.55 -30.02
C ILE A 7 29.23 37.23 -30.80
N LEU A 8 27.99 36.76 -31.04
CA LEU A 8 27.72 35.53 -31.79
C LEU A 8 28.19 35.61 -33.25
N GLY A 9 28.07 36.76 -33.90
CA GLY A 9 28.58 36.98 -35.26
C GLY A 9 30.12 37.06 -35.34
N SER A 10 30.80 37.33 -34.23
CA SER A 10 32.27 37.41 -34.16
C SER A 10 32.96 36.07 -33.89
N MET A 11 32.20 35.04 -33.49
CA MET A 11 32.73 33.70 -33.25
C MET A 11 33.02 33.00 -34.58
N GLN A 12 34.16 32.31 -34.66
CA GLN A 12 34.49 31.47 -35.81
C GLN A 12 33.38 30.42 -36.01
N ALA A 13 32.73 30.45 -37.18
CA ALA A 13 31.65 29.54 -37.48
C ALA A 13 32.12 28.09 -37.34
N PRO A 14 31.30 27.18 -36.77
CA PRO A 14 31.65 25.77 -36.71
C PRO A 14 31.90 25.26 -38.14
N PRO A 15 32.85 24.32 -38.34
CA PRO A 15 33.19 23.83 -39.66
C PRO A 15 31.92 23.32 -40.36
N ALA A 16 31.63 23.88 -41.54
CA ALA A 16 30.49 23.47 -42.34
C ALA A 16 30.63 21.98 -42.68
N ALA A 17 29.63 21.18 -42.34
CA ALA A 17 29.64 19.75 -42.61
C ALA A 17 29.84 19.52 -44.12
N SER A 18 30.85 18.73 -44.48
CA SER A 18 31.15 18.35 -45.86
C SER A 18 29.93 17.67 -46.51
N GLU A 19 29.76 17.77 -47.83
CA GLU A 19 28.67 17.09 -48.54
C GLU A 19 28.63 15.58 -48.26
N ALA A 20 29.80 14.95 -48.10
CA ALA A 20 29.92 13.55 -47.68
C ALA A 20 29.34 13.31 -46.27
N GLN A 21 29.58 14.23 -45.32
CA GLN A 21 29.02 14.14 -43.96
C GLN A 21 27.51 14.38 -43.95
N LYS A 22 26.99 15.30 -44.78
CA LYS A 22 25.55 15.54 -44.94
C LYS A 22 24.84 14.30 -45.50
N ASN A 23 25.42 13.65 -46.52
CA ASN A 23 24.89 12.42 -47.09
C ASN A 23 24.94 11.25 -46.10
N ALA A 24 26.03 11.10 -45.34
CA ALA A 24 26.13 10.10 -44.29
C ALA A 24 25.07 10.30 -43.19
N MET A 25 24.86 11.55 -42.75
CA MET A 25 23.86 11.89 -41.75
C MET A 25 22.43 11.64 -42.26
N LYS A 26 22.14 11.95 -43.52
CA LYS A 26 20.84 11.64 -44.14
C LYS A 26 20.57 10.13 -44.17
N LYS A 27 21.56 9.34 -44.60
CA LYS A 27 21.46 7.86 -44.63
C LYS A 27 21.26 7.27 -43.23
N GLN A 28 21.92 7.81 -42.20
CA GLN A 28 21.70 7.40 -40.82
C GLN A 28 20.29 7.74 -40.33
N LYS A 29 19.77 8.93 -40.65
CA LYS A 29 18.40 9.34 -40.31
C LYS A 29 17.37 8.42 -40.96
N GLU A 30 17.51 8.15 -42.26
CA GLU A 30 16.61 7.24 -43.00
C GLU A 30 16.67 5.80 -42.43
N ALA A 31 17.86 5.30 -42.09
CA ALA A 31 18.00 3.98 -41.46
C ALA A 31 17.33 3.93 -40.07
N MET A 32 17.47 4.98 -39.26
CA MET A 32 16.79 5.08 -37.97
C MET A 32 15.27 5.17 -38.13
N GLU A 33 14.77 5.95 -39.08
CA GLU A 33 13.33 6.08 -39.34
C GLU A 33 12.73 4.75 -39.80
N ARG A 34 13.44 4.03 -40.67
CA ARG A 34 13.03 2.69 -41.11
C ARG A 34 12.92 1.71 -39.93
N LYS A 35 13.92 1.67 -39.04
CA LYS A 35 13.88 0.83 -37.83
C LYS A 35 12.70 1.20 -36.92
N LYS A 36 12.49 2.50 -36.67
CA LYS A 36 11.35 2.98 -35.88
C LYS A 36 10.00 2.58 -36.49
N LYS A 37 9.88 2.63 -37.82
CA LYS A 37 8.67 2.22 -38.53
C LYS A 37 8.44 0.71 -38.43
N GLU A 38 9.50 -0.09 -38.54
CA GLU A 38 9.45 -1.54 -38.36
C GLU A 38 9.03 -1.91 -36.93
N GLU A 39 9.63 -1.30 -35.91
CA GLU A 39 9.26 -1.47 -34.50
C GLU A 39 7.78 -1.11 -34.25
N LYS A 40 7.33 0.05 -34.74
CA LYS A 40 5.92 0.46 -34.64
C LYS A 40 4.98 -0.54 -35.31
N ASN A 41 5.35 -1.05 -36.47
CA ASN A 41 4.56 -2.06 -37.17
C ASN A 41 4.49 -3.39 -36.38
N MET A 42 5.59 -3.81 -35.75
CA MET A 42 5.60 -5.01 -34.92
C MET A 42 4.72 -4.85 -33.68
N VAL A 43 4.82 -3.70 -33.00
CA VAL A 43 3.96 -3.34 -31.86
C VAL A 43 2.48 -3.34 -32.26
N ASN A 44 2.13 -2.75 -33.40
CA ASN A 44 0.75 -2.72 -33.87
C ASN A 44 0.20 -4.10 -34.22
N LYS A 45 1.02 -4.96 -34.84
CA LYS A 45 0.65 -6.36 -35.10
C LYS A 45 0.43 -7.13 -33.79
N PHE A 46 1.29 -6.91 -32.80
CA PHE A 46 1.15 -7.51 -31.48
C PHE A 46 -0.13 -7.06 -30.80
N ARG A 47 -0.42 -5.75 -30.81
CA ARG A 47 -1.65 -5.17 -30.25
C ARG A 47 -2.90 -5.87 -30.78
N LYS A 48 -3.03 -5.99 -32.11
CA LYS A 48 -4.15 -6.70 -32.76
C LYS A 48 -4.26 -8.16 -32.31
N ARG A 49 -3.14 -8.86 -32.24
CA ARG A 49 -3.11 -10.27 -31.79
C ARG A 49 -3.56 -10.42 -30.34
N VAL A 50 -3.16 -9.50 -29.47
CA VAL A 50 -3.57 -9.52 -28.06
C VAL A 50 -5.05 -9.17 -27.94
N GLU A 51 -5.54 -8.18 -28.67
CA GLU A 51 -6.97 -7.83 -28.72
C GLU A 51 -7.82 -9.04 -29.13
N GLU A 52 -7.46 -9.75 -30.20
CA GLU A 52 -8.14 -10.97 -30.62
C GLU A 52 -8.12 -12.06 -29.55
N LYS A 53 -6.96 -12.29 -28.91
CA LYS A 53 -6.83 -13.26 -27.80
C LYS A 53 -7.72 -12.90 -26.61
N VAL A 54 -7.75 -11.63 -26.23
CA VAL A 54 -8.56 -11.14 -25.11
C VAL A 54 -10.04 -11.24 -25.44
N ILE A 55 -10.46 -10.88 -26.65
CA ILE A 55 -11.85 -11.02 -27.10
C ILE A 55 -12.27 -12.49 -27.07
N ASN A 56 -11.43 -13.39 -27.58
CA ASN A 56 -11.73 -14.83 -27.57
C ASN A 56 -11.78 -15.38 -26.14
N PHE A 57 -10.91 -14.92 -25.24
CA PHE A 57 -10.94 -15.28 -23.83
C PHE A 57 -12.25 -14.85 -23.15
N ILE A 58 -12.71 -13.62 -23.38
CA ILE A 58 -13.98 -13.12 -22.86
C ILE A 58 -15.16 -13.93 -23.41
N LYS A 59 -15.14 -14.27 -24.71
CA LYS A 59 -16.19 -15.08 -25.34
C LYS A 59 -16.23 -16.52 -24.85
N GLU A 60 -15.06 -17.13 -24.64
CA GLU A 60 -14.96 -18.53 -24.19
C GLU A 60 -15.51 -18.68 -22.77
N GLY A 61 -15.21 -17.74 -21.85
CA GLY A 61 -15.76 -17.68 -20.48
C GLY A 61 -15.47 -18.88 -19.56
N SER A 62 -14.91 -19.96 -20.11
CA SER A 62 -14.61 -21.23 -19.43
C SER A 62 -13.40 -21.07 -18.50
N LYS A 63 -12.33 -20.46 -19.01
CA LYS A 63 -11.05 -20.31 -18.30
C LYS A 63 -11.10 -19.14 -17.31
N ALA A 64 -10.55 -19.34 -16.11
CA ALA A 64 -10.47 -18.30 -15.09
C ALA A 64 -9.45 -17.20 -15.44
N TYR A 65 -8.34 -17.59 -16.09
CA TYR A 65 -7.24 -16.70 -16.43
C TYR A 65 -6.67 -17.00 -17.82
N LEU A 66 -6.00 -16.01 -18.39
CA LEU A 66 -5.23 -16.09 -19.63
C LEU A 66 -3.77 -15.71 -19.33
N GLN A 67 -2.87 -16.69 -19.48
CA GLN A 67 -1.43 -16.49 -19.25
C GLN A 67 -0.71 -16.21 -20.58
N PHE A 68 0.13 -15.17 -20.58
CA PHE A 68 1.01 -14.84 -21.69
C PHE A 68 2.43 -15.36 -21.44
N GLU A 69 3.20 -15.52 -22.51
CA GLU A 69 4.62 -15.86 -22.45
C GLU A 69 5.44 -14.74 -21.78
N PRO A 70 6.60 -15.07 -21.18
CA PRO A 70 7.56 -14.07 -20.74
C PRO A 70 7.94 -13.14 -21.89
N MET A 71 7.88 -11.84 -21.64
CA MET A 71 8.14 -10.83 -22.67
C MET A 71 8.58 -9.53 -22.04
N ASP A 72 9.17 -8.64 -22.82
CA ASP A 72 9.71 -7.36 -22.36
C ASP A 72 8.62 -6.38 -21.86
N GLN A 73 9.03 -5.39 -21.06
CA GLN A 73 8.16 -4.42 -20.41
C GLN A 73 7.21 -3.73 -21.38
N MET A 74 7.68 -3.35 -22.57
CA MET A 74 6.85 -2.70 -23.60
C MET A 74 5.65 -3.56 -24.00
N TYR A 75 5.85 -4.85 -24.24
CA TYR A 75 4.77 -5.76 -24.64
C TYR A 75 3.81 -6.06 -23.48
N ARG A 76 4.32 -6.20 -22.25
CA ARG A 76 3.47 -6.38 -21.06
C ARG A 76 2.62 -5.14 -20.77
N ALA A 77 3.15 -3.93 -21.02
CA ALA A 77 2.40 -2.69 -20.88
C ALA A 77 1.21 -2.64 -21.87
N ILE A 78 1.42 -3.09 -23.10
CA ILE A 78 0.34 -3.18 -24.11
C ILE A 78 -0.75 -4.17 -23.66
N ILE A 79 -0.37 -5.33 -23.12
CA ILE A 79 -1.33 -6.30 -22.58
C ILE A 79 -2.16 -5.66 -21.47
N ARG A 80 -1.51 -4.94 -20.55
CA ARG A 80 -2.18 -4.22 -19.46
C ARG A 80 -3.17 -3.18 -20.00
N GLU A 81 -2.76 -2.34 -20.95
CA GLU A 81 -3.63 -1.30 -21.56
C GLU A 81 -4.90 -1.93 -22.18
N ILE A 82 -4.74 -2.99 -22.98
CA ILE A 82 -5.85 -3.66 -23.66
C ILE A 82 -6.79 -4.30 -22.63
N ALA A 83 -6.24 -5.00 -21.64
CA ALA A 83 -7.02 -5.67 -20.62
C ALA A 83 -7.75 -4.67 -19.69
N GLU A 84 -7.12 -3.56 -19.30
CA GLU A 84 -7.76 -2.49 -18.53
C GLU A 84 -8.89 -1.84 -19.34
N THR A 85 -8.69 -1.64 -20.65
CA THR A 85 -9.75 -1.14 -21.56
C THR A 85 -10.93 -2.11 -21.62
N ALA A 86 -10.68 -3.42 -21.55
CA ALA A 86 -11.70 -4.46 -21.50
C ALA A 86 -12.29 -4.69 -20.09
N GLY A 87 -11.83 -3.96 -19.05
CA GLY A 87 -12.29 -4.11 -17.67
C GLY A 87 -11.81 -5.39 -16.97
N LEU A 88 -10.71 -5.99 -17.46
CA LEU A 88 -10.07 -7.18 -16.90
C LEU A 88 -8.95 -6.80 -15.92
N GLN A 89 -8.58 -7.72 -15.04
CA GLN A 89 -7.49 -7.52 -14.08
C GLN A 89 -6.19 -8.13 -14.62
N VAL A 90 -5.06 -7.42 -14.47
CA VAL A 90 -3.75 -7.91 -14.96
C VAL A 90 -2.70 -7.87 -13.87
N PHE A 91 -2.05 -9.02 -13.67
CA PHE A 91 -0.90 -9.18 -12.78
C PHE A 91 0.32 -9.64 -13.59
N SER A 92 1.50 -9.23 -13.14
CA SER A 92 2.77 -9.65 -13.74
C SER A 92 3.62 -10.35 -12.69
N PHE A 93 4.11 -11.54 -13.01
CA PHE A 93 4.90 -12.39 -12.13
C PHE A 93 6.26 -12.71 -12.78
N GLY A 94 7.23 -13.10 -11.98
CA GLY A 94 8.61 -13.35 -12.43
C GLY A 94 9.53 -12.13 -12.29
N GLN A 95 10.78 -12.31 -12.71
CA GLN A 95 11.85 -11.32 -12.58
C GLN A 95 12.04 -10.51 -13.87
N GLU A 96 12.17 -9.19 -13.72
CA GLU A 96 12.38 -8.28 -14.85
C GLU A 96 13.64 -8.65 -15.64
N GLY A 97 13.52 -8.73 -16.98
CA GLY A 97 14.62 -9.08 -17.87
C GLY A 97 14.97 -10.57 -17.95
N ILE A 98 14.32 -11.45 -17.17
CA ILE A 98 14.57 -12.90 -17.21
C ILE A 98 13.32 -13.64 -17.71
N ASP A 99 12.29 -13.70 -16.88
CA ASP A 99 11.12 -14.56 -17.10
C ASP A 99 9.80 -13.85 -16.79
N ARG A 100 9.79 -12.52 -16.64
CA ARG A 100 8.58 -11.78 -16.27
C ARG A 100 7.48 -11.93 -17.31
N TYR A 101 6.35 -12.48 -16.89
CA TYR A 101 5.17 -12.74 -17.71
C TYR A 101 3.92 -12.04 -17.17
N ALA A 102 2.88 -11.94 -18.00
CA ALA A 102 1.61 -11.30 -17.65
C ALA A 102 0.47 -12.32 -17.61
N VAL A 103 -0.41 -12.21 -16.62
CA VAL A 103 -1.62 -13.02 -16.47
C VAL A 103 -2.82 -12.10 -16.37
N VAL A 104 -3.82 -12.36 -17.21
CA VAL A 104 -5.07 -11.61 -17.29
C VAL A 104 -6.18 -12.44 -16.66
N TYR A 105 -6.95 -11.84 -15.77
CA TYR A 105 -8.05 -12.45 -15.05
C TYR A 105 -9.36 -11.77 -15.40
N THR A 106 -10.43 -12.55 -15.42
CA THR A 106 -11.78 -11.99 -15.51
C THR A 106 -12.15 -11.27 -14.22
N LYS A 107 -13.06 -10.29 -14.32
CA LYS A 107 -13.53 -9.54 -13.15
C LYS A 107 -14.29 -10.42 -12.15
N GLU A 108 -15.00 -11.44 -12.64
CA GLU A 108 -15.80 -12.35 -11.81
C GLU A 108 -14.94 -13.42 -11.14
N LYS A 109 -14.02 -14.03 -11.90
CA LYS A 109 -13.07 -15.04 -11.40
C LYS A 109 -11.69 -14.41 -11.25
N GLY A 110 -11.60 -13.42 -10.36
CA GLY A 110 -10.34 -12.79 -9.99
C GLY A 110 -9.40 -13.76 -9.26
N PRO A 111 -8.09 -13.47 -9.20
CA PRO A 111 -7.14 -14.36 -8.54
C PRO A 111 -7.38 -14.42 -7.03
N SER A 112 -7.24 -15.62 -6.46
CA SER A 112 -7.21 -15.80 -5.01
C SER A 112 -5.91 -15.23 -4.43
N GLN A 113 -5.94 -14.77 -3.17
CA GLN A 113 -4.72 -14.32 -2.47
C GLN A 113 -3.66 -15.42 -2.38
N ASP A 114 -4.13 -16.65 -2.22
CA ASP A 114 -3.33 -17.87 -2.24
C ASP A 114 -2.61 -18.06 -3.57
N GLU A 115 -3.34 -17.93 -4.68
CA GLU A 115 -2.79 -18.00 -6.03
C GLU A 115 -1.73 -16.91 -6.24
N LEU A 116 -2.03 -15.67 -5.87
CA LEU A 116 -1.09 -14.56 -6.00
C LEU A 116 0.20 -14.81 -5.21
N THR A 117 0.10 -15.46 -4.06
CA THR A 117 1.26 -15.75 -3.20
C THR A 117 2.12 -16.84 -3.81
N VAL A 118 1.52 -17.94 -4.28
CA VAL A 118 2.23 -19.02 -4.98
C VAL A 118 2.92 -18.50 -6.24
N ARG A 119 2.22 -17.72 -7.07
CA ARG A 119 2.78 -17.16 -8.30
C ARG A 119 3.89 -16.13 -8.04
N ARG A 120 3.76 -15.30 -6.99
CA ARG A 120 4.83 -14.37 -6.57
C ARG A 120 6.08 -15.09 -6.08
N ALA A 121 5.92 -16.27 -5.47
CA ALA A 121 7.04 -17.12 -5.09
C ALA A 121 7.65 -17.89 -6.27
N GLY A 122 7.10 -17.77 -7.49
CA GLY A 122 7.55 -18.51 -8.67
C GLY A 122 6.97 -19.92 -8.80
N GLY A 123 6.00 -20.28 -7.98
CA GLY A 123 5.29 -21.56 -8.08
C GLY A 123 4.25 -21.59 -9.18
N ILE A 124 4.03 -22.77 -9.75
CA ILE A 124 2.92 -23.05 -10.68
C ILE A 124 1.62 -23.19 -9.88
N TRP A 125 0.54 -22.55 -10.34
CA TRP A 125 -0.79 -22.69 -9.76
C TRP A 125 -1.63 -23.65 -10.61
N ASP A 126 -1.85 -24.85 -10.06
CA ASP A 126 -2.65 -25.92 -10.67
C ASP A 126 -3.90 -26.18 -9.82
N GLU A 127 -4.91 -26.82 -10.41
CA GLU A 127 -6.17 -27.14 -9.72
C GLU A 127 -5.96 -28.04 -8.49
N GLU A 128 -4.97 -28.93 -8.53
CA GLU A 128 -4.57 -29.76 -7.39
C GLU A 128 -4.04 -28.92 -6.22
N LYS A 129 -3.18 -27.94 -6.50
CA LYS A 129 -2.66 -27.03 -5.47
C LYS A 129 -3.75 -26.12 -4.92
N ALA A 130 -4.69 -25.70 -5.76
CA ALA A 130 -5.85 -24.96 -5.33
C ALA A 130 -6.69 -25.79 -4.33
N ALA A 131 -6.92 -27.07 -4.63
CA ALA A 131 -7.64 -27.98 -3.74
C ALA A 131 -6.87 -28.25 -2.44
N GLU A 132 -5.55 -28.48 -2.50
CA GLU A 132 -4.71 -28.68 -1.32
C GLU A 132 -4.74 -27.47 -0.38
N MET A 133 -4.62 -26.26 -0.93
CA MET A 133 -4.68 -25.01 -0.16
C MET A 133 -6.07 -24.80 0.45
N ALA A 134 -7.14 -25.10 -0.29
CA ALA A 134 -8.51 -25.04 0.23
C ALA A 134 -8.73 -26.02 1.40
N GLN A 135 -8.17 -27.23 1.32
CA GLN A 135 -8.22 -28.21 2.41
C GLN A 135 -7.45 -27.72 3.64
N LYS A 136 -6.23 -27.21 3.45
CA LYS A 136 -5.42 -26.61 4.54
C LYS A 136 -6.15 -25.47 5.24
N HIS A 137 -6.81 -24.58 4.51
CA HIS A 137 -7.62 -23.52 5.09
C HIS A 137 -8.81 -24.06 5.88
N ALA A 138 -9.53 -25.06 5.34
CA ALA A 138 -10.65 -25.68 6.04
C ALA A 138 -10.22 -26.38 7.34
N GLU A 139 -9.06 -27.05 7.33
CA GLU A 139 -8.48 -27.67 8.52
C GLU A 139 -8.05 -26.62 9.55
N MET A 140 -7.36 -25.56 9.13
CA MET A 140 -6.95 -24.46 10.00
C MET A 140 -8.17 -23.77 10.64
N GLN A 141 -9.24 -23.54 9.88
CA GLN A 141 -10.48 -22.98 10.41
C GLN A 141 -11.14 -23.91 11.44
N LYS A 142 -11.16 -25.23 11.19
CA LYS A 142 -11.67 -26.21 12.16
C LYS A 142 -10.83 -26.23 13.44
N GLN A 143 -9.50 -26.20 13.32
CA GLN A 143 -8.60 -26.13 14.48
C GLN A 143 -8.80 -24.85 15.27
N ALA A 144 -8.84 -23.68 14.61
CA ALA A 144 -9.08 -22.41 15.27
C ALA A 144 -10.47 -22.35 15.96
N ALA A 145 -11.49 -22.96 15.35
CA ALA A 145 -12.81 -23.08 15.98
C ALA A 145 -12.78 -23.96 17.23
N LEU A 146 -12.07 -25.09 17.19
CA LEU A 146 -11.87 -25.97 18.35
C LEU A 146 -11.10 -25.26 19.47
N GLU A 147 -9.99 -24.59 19.15
CA GLU A 147 -9.21 -23.81 20.11
C GLU A 147 -10.03 -22.69 20.75
N SER A 148 -10.82 -21.97 19.96
CA SER A 148 -11.75 -20.95 20.47
C SER A 148 -12.79 -21.53 21.44
N GLU A 149 -13.36 -22.70 21.13
CA GLU A 149 -14.31 -23.38 22.03
C GLU A 149 -13.62 -23.91 23.29
N GLU A 150 -12.39 -24.43 23.19
CA GLU A 150 -11.59 -24.81 24.34
C GLU A 150 -11.26 -23.62 25.24
N ASP A 151 -10.89 -22.49 24.66
CA ASP A 151 -10.62 -21.25 25.40
C ASP A 151 -11.88 -20.70 26.09
N LYS A 152 -13.04 -20.74 25.42
CA LYS A 152 -14.32 -20.42 26.07
C LYS A 152 -14.62 -21.36 27.22
N ASN A 153 -14.38 -22.66 27.06
CA ASN A 153 -14.58 -23.65 28.11
C ASN A 153 -13.59 -23.49 29.27
N ARG A 154 -12.31 -23.16 29.00
CA ARG A 154 -11.30 -22.83 30.01
C ARG A 154 -11.72 -21.58 30.80
N LYS A 155 -12.18 -20.52 30.12
CA LYS A 155 -12.69 -19.30 30.76
C LYS A 155 -13.91 -19.57 31.65
N ARG A 156 -14.86 -20.41 31.20
CA ARG A 156 -16.02 -20.84 32.01
C ARG A 156 -15.61 -21.64 33.26
N LYS A 157 -14.66 -22.57 33.12
CA LYS A 157 -14.12 -23.36 34.26
C LYS A 157 -13.33 -22.48 35.24
N HIS A 158 -12.55 -21.53 34.73
CA HIS A 158 -11.76 -20.63 35.56
C HIS A 158 -12.65 -19.62 36.29
N GLY A 159 -13.68 -19.07 35.64
CA GLY A 159 -14.67 -18.19 36.29
C GLY A 159 -15.40 -18.86 37.45
N LYS A 160 -15.72 -20.15 37.34
CA LYS A 160 -16.42 -20.91 38.39
C LYS A 160 -15.54 -21.31 39.58
N ASN A 161 -14.22 -21.46 39.38
CA ASN A 161 -13.27 -21.77 40.47
C ASN A 161 -12.66 -20.52 41.12
N ASN A 162 -12.67 -19.36 40.47
CA ASN A 162 -12.08 -18.14 41.02
C ASN A 162 -12.99 -17.44 42.05
N GLU A 163 -14.30 -17.75 42.07
CA GLU A 163 -15.22 -17.30 43.13
C GLU A 163 -14.91 -17.96 44.49
N LEU A 164 -14.23 -19.11 44.51
CA LEU A 164 -13.92 -19.85 45.74
C LEU A 164 -12.46 -19.70 46.22
N SER A 165 -11.58 -19.09 45.44
CA SER A 165 -10.15 -19.02 45.77
C SER A 165 -9.71 -17.67 46.36
N GLY A 166 -10.32 -16.56 45.95
CA GLY A 166 -9.94 -15.21 46.42
C GLY A 166 -10.53 -14.80 47.78
N THR A 167 -11.65 -15.40 48.19
CA THR A 167 -12.36 -15.11 49.44
C THR A 167 -11.82 -15.94 50.61
N PHE A 168 -11.48 -17.21 50.36
CA PHE A 168 -11.07 -18.15 51.40
C PHE A 168 -9.73 -17.80 52.09
N TYR A 169 -8.75 -17.25 51.36
CA TYR A 169 -7.47 -16.88 51.98
C TYR A 169 -7.62 -15.67 52.91
N LYS A 170 -8.43 -14.69 52.51
CA LYS A 170 -8.68 -13.49 53.31
C LYS A 170 -9.50 -13.80 54.56
N GLU A 171 -10.48 -14.69 54.46
CA GLU A 171 -11.27 -15.17 55.59
C GLU A 171 -10.45 -16.03 56.56
N LYS A 172 -9.60 -16.93 56.05
CA LYS A 172 -8.74 -17.80 56.87
C LYS A 172 -7.83 -17.01 57.80
N TYR A 173 -7.30 -15.86 57.38
CA TYR A 173 -6.43 -15.00 58.22
C TYR A 173 -7.13 -13.76 58.77
N ALA A 174 -8.47 -13.66 58.66
CA ALA A 174 -9.22 -12.50 59.15
C ALA A 174 -9.04 -12.28 60.66
N HIS A 175 -8.84 -13.35 61.44
CA HIS A 175 -8.53 -13.32 62.87
C HIS A 175 -7.11 -12.80 63.18
N LEU A 176 -6.16 -12.96 62.25
CA LEU A 176 -4.77 -12.52 62.40
C LEU A 176 -4.56 -11.08 61.90
N ILE A 177 -5.26 -10.72 60.82
CA ILE A 177 -5.16 -9.40 60.17
C ILE A 177 -6.16 -8.42 60.79
N GLY A 178 -7.32 -8.89 61.27
CA GLY A 178 -8.43 -8.07 61.78
C GLY A 178 -9.25 -7.44 60.65
N HIS A 179 -10.57 -7.61 60.66
CA HIS A 179 -11.45 -7.04 59.62
C HIS A 179 -11.31 -5.51 59.51
N ASP A 180 -11.19 -4.81 60.64
CA ASP A 180 -11.03 -3.35 60.65
C ASP A 180 -9.67 -2.87 60.13
N ALA A 181 -8.60 -3.64 60.34
CA ALA A 181 -7.29 -3.27 59.82
C ALA A 181 -7.23 -3.48 58.30
N ALA A 182 -7.92 -4.49 57.76
CA ALA A 182 -8.02 -4.72 56.33
C ALA A 182 -8.79 -3.60 55.61
N VAL A 183 -9.90 -3.10 56.19
CA VAL A 183 -10.66 -1.96 55.63
C VAL A 183 -9.84 -0.67 55.68
N LYS A 184 -9.16 -0.40 56.81
CA LYS A 184 -8.26 0.77 56.92
C LYS A 184 -7.05 0.66 56.00
N ALA A 185 -6.47 -0.52 55.82
CA ALA A 185 -5.38 -0.75 54.89
C ALA A 185 -5.85 -0.59 53.43
N ALA A 186 -7.03 -1.11 53.07
CA ALA A 186 -7.63 -0.93 51.74
C ALA A 186 -7.88 0.56 51.41
N GLN A 187 -8.34 1.35 52.38
CA GLN A 187 -8.44 2.81 52.24
C GLN A 187 -7.07 3.48 52.09
N LYS A 188 -6.03 2.97 52.78
CA LYS A 188 -4.65 3.45 52.68
C LYS A 188 -3.95 3.05 51.37
N THR A 189 -4.36 1.94 50.76
CA THR A 189 -3.87 1.43 49.46
C THR A 189 -4.71 1.87 48.27
N ASN A 190 -5.66 2.80 48.43
CA ASN A 190 -6.05 3.65 47.31
C ASN A 190 -4.81 4.47 46.92
N MET A 191 -3.95 3.85 46.12
CA MET A 191 -2.72 4.44 45.65
C MET A 191 -3.06 5.75 44.95
N ASN A 192 -2.23 6.75 45.20
CA ASN A 192 -2.30 8.01 44.48
C ASN A 192 -2.19 7.68 42.98
N LYS A 193 -3.27 7.83 42.22
CA LYS A 193 -3.26 7.69 40.73
C LYS A 193 -2.23 8.63 40.08
N SER A 194 -1.75 9.61 40.85
CA SER A 194 -0.71 10.57 40.55
C SER A 194 0.72 10.01 40.73
N TYR A 195 1.11 8.98 39.98
CA TYR A 195 2.50 8.99 39.47
C TYR A 195 2.43 9.33 37.99
N GLY A 196 2.70 10.60 37.67
CA GLY A 196 2.62 11.14 36.31
C GLY A 196 1.41 12.03 36.03
N GLU A 197 0.32 11.90 36.78
CA GLU A 197 -0.87 12.76 36.64
C GLU A 197 -0.87 13.88 37.68
N VAL A 198 -0.36 15.07 37.33
CA VAL A 198 -0.50 16.27 38.16
C VAL A 198 -1.97 16.75 38.08
N PRO A 199 -2.68 16.92 39.21
CA PRO A 199 -4.01 17.53 39.23
C PRO A 199 -4.00 18.91 38.56
N SER A 200 -5.05 19.28 37.83
CA SER A 200 -5.13 20.58 37.14
C SER A 200 -4.87 21.74 38.09
N GLU A 201 -5.36 21.68 39.32
CA GLU A 201 -5.17 22.65 40.40
C GLU A 201 -3.70 22.97 40.72
N ASN A 202 -2.79 22.01 40.47
CA ASN A 202 -1.36 22.17 40.71
C ASN A 202 -0.56 22.51 39.44
N LYS A 203 -1.21 22.61 38.27
CA LYS A 203 -0.58 23.01 37.02
C LYS A 203 -0.48 24.53 36.91
N LYS A 204 0.55 25.00 36.21
CA LYS A 204 0.74 26.43 35.93
C LYS A 204 -0.37 26.99 35.02
N ASP A 205 -0.94 26.15 34.16
CA ASP A 205 -2.07 26.51 33.30
C ASP A 205 -3.36 25.88 33.84
N GLN A 206 -4.26 26.74 34.33
CA GLN A 206 -5.57 26.37 34.87
C GLN A 206 -6.70 26.47 33.84
N ARG A 207 -6.38 26.91 32.61
CA ARG A 207 -7.40 27.08 31.57
C ARG A 207 -7.97 25.73 31.15
N SER A 208 -9.26 25.72 30.83
CA SER A 208 -9.87 24.54 30.25
C SER A 208 -9.29 24.25 28.86
N ILE A 209 -9.40 23.00 28.43
CA ILE A 209 -8.96 22.57 27.08
C ILE A 209 -9.69 23.39 26.01
N GLU A 210 -10.98 23.65 26.21
CA GLU A 210 -11.81 24.42 25.28
C GLU A 210 -11.36 25.88 25.19
N GLN A 211 -11.05 26.50 26.33
CA GLN A 211 -10.54 27.86 26.38
C GLN A 211 -9.18 27.98 25.67
N THR A 212 -8.32 26.99 25.86
CA THR A 212 -7.00 26.93 25.18
C THR A 212 -7.16 26.77 23.66
N MET A 213 -8.11 25.94 23.22
CA MET A 213 -8.40 25.75 21.80
C MET A 213 -8.99 27.02 21.16
N ALA A 214 -9.82 27.76 21.89
CA ALA A 214 -10.34 29.05 21.45
C ALA A 214 -9.22 30.10 21.30
N ASP A 215 -8.31 30.19 22.29
CA ASP A 215 -7.15 31.09 22.24
C ASP A 215 -6.21 30.77 21.06
N ILE A 216 -5.96 29.48 20.80
CA ILE A 216 -5.16 29.04 19.66
C ILE A 216 -5.82 29.45 18.33
N ARG A 217 -7.14 29.27 18.20
CA ARG A 217 -7.89 29.67 17.00
C ARG A 217 -7.85 31.18 16.80
N ALA A 218 -8.08 31.96 17.86
CA ALA A 218 -8.04 33.41 17.81
C ALA A 218 -6.63 33.94 17.46
N LYS A 219 -5.58 33.35 18.03
CA LYS A 219 -4.18 33.71 17.72
C LYS A 219 -3.81 33.37 16.28
N LYS A 220 -4.30 32.24 15.74
CA LYS A 220 -4.11 31.87 14.32
C LYS A 220 -4.78 32.87 13.38
N MET A 221 -6.00 33.32 13.69
CA MET A 221 -6.70 34.33 12.88
C MET A 221 -5.97 35.67 12.89
N LYS A 222 -5.58 36.18 14.07
CA LYS A 222 -4.82 37.45 14.17
C LYS A 222 -3.47 37.40 13.45
N LYS A 223 -2.77 36.25 13.48
CA LYS A 223 -1.52 36.07 12.73
C LYS A 223 -1.73 36.11 11.22
N ALA A 224 -2.83 35.50 10.73
CA ALA A 224 -3.18 35.56 9.32
C ALA A 224 -3.54 36.99 8.86
N GLU A 225 -4.15 37.79 9.72
CA GLU A 225 -4.43 39.21 9.45
C GLU A 225 -3.15 40.06 9.47
N SER A 226 -2.24 39.83 10.42
CA SER A 226 -0.96 40.54 10.46
C SER A 226 -0.05 40.19 9.27
N ASP A 227 -0.02 38.93 8.85
CA ASP A 227 0.76 38.50 7.67
C ASP A 227 0.20 39.10 6.37
N LYS A 228 -1.12 39.34 6.28
CA LYS A 228 -1.73 40.05 5.14
C LYS A 228 -1.41 41.56 5.15
N GLY A 229 -1.45 42.22 6.30
CA GLY A 229 -1.09 43.64 6.42
C GLY A 229 0.40 43.92 6.17
N ASN A 230 1.28 42.94 6.39
CA ASN A 230 2.71 43.07 6.09
C ASN A 230 3.02 42.89 4.60
N LEU A 231 2.17 42.18 3.83
CA LEU A 231 2.32 42.04 2.38
C LEU A 231 1.86 43.31 1.63
N GLU A 232 0.88 44.05 2.15
CA GLU A 232 0.39 45.28 1.53
C GLU A 232 1.29 46.51 1.76
N ASN A 233 2.23 46.48 2.73
CA ASN A 233 3.16 47.58 3.02
C ASN A 233 4.54 47.44 2.33
N VAL A 234 4.73 46.45 1.46
CA VAL A 234 5.99 46.23 0.72
C VAL A 234 5.90 46.74 -0.73
N ASP A 235 4.70 47.09 -1.21
CA ASP A 235 4.45 47.57 -2.59
C ASP A 235 4.24 49.10 -2.71
N THR A 236 4.77 49.89 -1.77
CA THR A 236 4.95 51.36 -1.89
C THR A 236 6.38 51.76 -1.60
#